data_AF-A0A662KEF6-F1
#
_entry.id   AF-A0A662KEF6-F1
#
_cell.length_a   1.000
_cell.length_b   1.000
_cell.length_c   1.000
_cell.angle_alpha   90.00
_cell.angle_beta   90.00
_cell.angle_gamma   90.00
#
_symmetry.space_group_name_H-M   'P 1'
#
loop_
_entity.id
_entity.type
_entity.pdbx_description
1 polymer ?
#
loop_
_entity_poly.entity_id
_entity_poly.type
_entity_poly.pdbx_seq_one_letter_code
_entity_poly.pdbx_strand_id
1 'polypeptide(L)'
;MVRFRRLRRWLRELAESTTTERILLILPFFILSLDLYLLLHAFSIGDTSIIIPAFILSILSVAEIIVTLDEIHERAMEMLKQRRIKAKVRKVMNKTDKVTVRGLLNQVLEEHPELKSHEKSLYHVICQLLSEEE
;
A
#
# COMPACT_ATOMS: atom_id res chain seq x y z
N MET A 1 10.24 -28.20 9.82
CA MET A 1 10.48 -26.73 9.85
C MET A 1 9.69 -26.07 8.72
N VAL A 2 8.44 -25.74 9.02
CA VAL A 2 7.48 -25.22 8.05
C VAL A 2 7.11 -23.80 8.51
N ARG A 3 6.83 -22.91 7.54
CA ARG A 3 5.90 -21.76 7.65
C ARG A 3 6.37 -20.32 7.89
N PHE A 4 7.61 -19.91 7.58
CA PHE A 4 7.92 -18.47 7.40
C PHE A 4 8.04 -17.99 5.95
N ARG A 5 7.79 -18.87 4.96
CA ARG A 5 7.87 -18.50 3.54
C ARG A 5 6.79 -17.50 3.11
N ARG A 6 5.59 -17.55 3.73
CA ARG A 6 4.51 -16.57 3.49
C ARG A 6 4.82 -15.22 4.13
N LEU A 7 5.26 -15.22 5.40
CA LEU A 7 5.62 -13.98 6.11
C LEU A 7 6.74 -13.22 5.39
N ARG A 8 7.75 -13.92 4.87
CA ARG A 8 8.84 -13.28 4.11
C ARG A 8 8.36 -12.72 2.77
N ARG A 9 7.37 -13.34 2.13
CA ARG A 9 6.79 -12.83 0.88
C ARG A 9 5.94 -11.58 1.15
N TRP A 10 5.16 -11.60 2.22
CA TRP A 10 4.43 -10.44 2.76
C TRP A 10 5.36 -9.28 3.13
N LEU A 11 6.43 -9.54 3.87
CA LEU A 11 7.43 -8.52 4.25
C LEU A 11 8.16 -7.95 3.04
N ARG A 12 8.37 -8.75 1.99
CA ARG A 12 9.03 -8.31 0.76
C ARG A 12 8.09 -7.49 -0.13
N GLU A 13 6.80 -7.81 -0.15
CA GLU A 13 5.76 -6.98 -0.79
C GLU A 13 5.58 -5.66 -0.03
N LEU A 14 5.60 -5.67 1.31
CA LEU A 14 5.61 -4.46 2.15
C LEU A 14 6.88 -3.62 1.97
N ALA A 15 8.03 -4.25 1.68
CA ALA A 15 9.29 -3.56 1.46
C ALA A 15 9.39 -2.85 0.10
N GLU A 16 8.55 -3.23 -0.87
CA GLU A 16 8.42 -2.56 -2.16
C GLU A 16 7.49 -1.34 -2.12
N SER A 17 6.80 -1.11 -0.99
CA SER A 17 5.99 0.09 -0.79
C SER A 17 6.86 1.32 -0.49
N THR A 18 6.43 2.45 -1.03
CA THR A 18 7.13 3.75 -1.05
C THR A 18 7.65 4.17 0.33
N THR A 19 8.85 4.76 0.37
CA THR A 19 9.56 5.21 1.58
C THR A 19 8.73 6.07 2.54
N THR A 20 7.71 6.77 2.02
CA THR A 20 6.75 7.57 2.79
C THR A 20 5.82 6.73 3.67
N GLU A 21 5.39 5.56 3.21
CA GLU A 21 4.53 4.65 3.98
C GLU A 21 5.30 3.93 5.09
N ARG A 22 6.59 3.66 4.89
CA ARG A 22 7.48 3.14 5.93
C ARG A 22 7.66 4.10 7.11
N ILE A 23 7.68 5.41 6.85
CA ILE A 23 7.81 6.43 7.91
C ILE A 23 6.55 6.45 8.78
N LEU A 24 5.38 6.20 8.19
CA LEU A 24 4.11 6.16 8.91
C LEU A 24 4.06 5.03 9.96
N LEU A 25 4.75 3.92 9.71
CA LEU A 25 4.86 2.81 10.67
C LEU A 25 5.81 3.11 11.84
N ILE A 26 6.74 4.07 11.70
CA ILE A 26 7.72 4.37 12.77
C ILE A 26 7.00 4.82 14.05
N LEU A 27 5.94 5.62 13.92
CA LEU A 27 5.21 6.17 15.06
C LEU A 27 4.48 5.08 15.87
N PRO A 28 3.65 4.20 15.27
CA PRO A 28 3.04 3.07 15.99
C PRO A 28 4.07 2.14 16.66
N PHE A 29 5.21 1.86 15.99
CA PHE A 29 6.27 1.04 16.59
C PHE A 29 6.96 1.74 17.76
N PHE A 30 7.14 3.05 17.70
CA PHE A 30 7.69 3.84 18.80
C PHE A 30 6.75 3.85 20.01
N ILE A 31 5.45 4.04 19.79
CA ILE A 31 4.41 3.97 20.84
C ILE A 31 4.43 2.57 21.48
N LEU A 32 4.44 1.50 20.69
CA LEU A 32 4.52 0.13 21.20
C LEU A 32 5.76 -0.09 22.08
N SER A 33 6.89 0.49 21.71
CA SER A 33 8.13 0.40 22.51
C SER A 33 8.00 1.10 23.85
N LEU A 34 7.32 2.24 23.91
CA LEU A 34 7.04 2.95 25.17
C LEU A 34 6.04 2.16 26.03
N ASP A 35 4.97 1.63 25.43
CA ASP A 35 3.98 0.81 26.12
C ASP A 35 4.61 -0.44 26.73
N LEU A 36 5.51 -1.11 25.98
CA LEU A 36 6.24 -2.28 26.50
C LEU A 36 7.15 -1.92 27.67
N TYR A 37 7.83 -0.77 27.60
CA TYR A 37 8.65 -0.27 28.71
C TYR A 37 7.80 0.01 29.96
N LEU A 38 6.66 0.68 29.80
CA LEU A 38 5.71 0.93 30.89
C LEU A 38 5.17 -0.37 31.48
N LEU A 39 4.85 -1.36 30.64
CA LEU A 39 4.36 -2.65 31.08
C LEU A 39 5.42 -3.40 31.90
N LEU A 40 6.67 -3.45 31.42
CA LEU A 40 7.79 -4.06 32.15
C LEU A 40 8.05 -3.36 33.49
N HIS A 41 8.00 -2.03 33.49
CA HIS A 41 8.18 -1.25 34.70
C HIS A 41 7.04 -1.48 35.71
N ALA A 42 5.79 -1.51 35.24
CA ALA A 42 4.62 -1.80 36.06
C ALA A 42 4.67 -3.21 36.67
N PHE A 43 5.12 -4.21 35.90
CA PHE A 43 5.37 -5.56 36.42
C PHE A 43 6.49 -5.59 37.47
N SER A 44 7.54 -4.79 37.30
CA SER A 44 8.63 -4.70 38.29
C SER A 44 8.19 -4.08 39.61
N ILE A 45 7.22 -3.15 39.60
CA ILE A 45 6.66 -2.53 40.81
C ILE A 45 5.57 -3.42 41.43
N GLY A 46 4.89 -4.23 40.62
CA GLY A 46 3.81 -5.12 41.07
C GLY A 46 2.49 -4.41 41.35
N ASP A 47 2.35 -3.16 40.90
CA ASP A 47 1.12 -2.38 41.10
C ASP A 47 0.08 -2.72 40.02
N THR A 48 -0.94 -3.47 40.41
CA THR A 48 -2.04 -3.89 39.54
C THR A 48 -2.81 -2.71 38.95
N SER A 49 -2.83 -1.56 39.62
CA SER A 49 -3.52 -0.35 39.17
C SER A 49 -2.88 0.26 37.92
N ILE A 50 -1.58 0.01 37.73
CA ILE A 50 -0.80 0.49 36.59
C ILE A 50 -0.70 -0.59 35.50
N ILE A 51 -0.62 -1.87 35.90
CA ILE A 51 -0.51 -3.00 34.97
C ILE A 51 -1.74 -3.09 34.06
N ILE A 52 -2.96 -2.97 34.61
CA ILE A 52 -4.20 -3.08 33.83
C ILE A 52 -4.28 -2.04 32.71
N PRO A 53 -4.14 -0.71 32.97
CA PRO A 53 -4.20 0.28 31.91
C PRO A 53 -3.03 0.15 30.92
N ALA A 54 -1.81 -0.16 31.38
CA ALA A 54 -0.67 -0.38 30.48
C ALA A 54 -0.89 -1.57 29.53
N PHE A 55 -1.56 -2.63 30.01
CA PHE A 55 -1.91 -3.77 29.18
C PHE A 55 -2.96 -3.42 28.11
N ILE A 56 -3.97 -2.63 28.47
CA ILE A 56 -4.98 -2.12 27.52
C ILE A 56 -4.31 -1.25 26.45
N LEU A 57 -3.42 -0.33 26.85
CA LEU A 57 -2.66 0.51 25.92
C LEU A 57 -1.85 -0.33 24.95
N SER A 58 -1.15 -1.35 25.46
CA SER A 58 -0.38 -2.27 24.62
C SER A 58 -1.24 -2.98 23.58
N ILE A 59 -2.47 -3.41 23.93
CA ILE A 59 -3.41 -4.01 22.97
C ILE A 59 -3.82 -2.99 21.90
N LEU A 60 -4.15 -1.76 22.29
CA LEU A 60 -4.54 -0.69 21.35
C LEU A 60 -3.39 -0.35 20.40
N SER A 61 -2.15 -0.29 20.89
CA SER A 61 -0.97 -0.05 20.06
C SER A 61 -0.74 -1.18 19.05
N VAL A 62 -0.92 -2.44 19.45
CA VAL A 62 -0.86 -3.57 18.51
C VAL A 62 -1.97 -3.48 17.46
N ALA A 63 -3.19 -3.11 17.86
CA ALA A 63 -4.30 -2.93 16.93
C ALA A 63 -4.03 -1.82 15.91
N GLU A 64 -3.42 -0.71 16.34
CA GLU A 64 -3.01 0.40 15.46
C GLU A 64 -2.04 -0.09 14.39
N ILE A 65 -0.99 -0.84 14.78
CA ILE A 65 -0.03 -1.42 13.82
C ILE A 65 -0.74 -2.31 12.80
N ILE A 66 -1.71 -3.13 13.22
CA ILE A 66 -2.47 -4.00 12.31
C ILE A 66 -3.27 -3.16 11.31
N VAL A 67 -3.99 -2.14 11.77
CA VAL A 67 -4.78 -1.26 10.90
C VAL A 67 -3.88 -0.51 9.92
N THR A 68 -2.76 0.05 10.38
CA THR A 68 -1.81 0.74 9.50
C THR A 68 -1.22 -0.19 8.44
N LEU A 69 -0.93 -1.45 8.80
CA LEU A 69 -0.45 -2.45 7.84
C LEU A 69 -1.51 -2.79 6.78
N ASP A 70 -2.78 -2.87 7.16
CA ASP A 70 -3.87 -3.14 6.24
C ASP A 70 -4.05 -1.99 5.24
N GLU A 71 -4.00 -0.75 5.73
CA GLU A 71 -4.06 0.45 4.88
C GLU A 71 -2.90 0.50 3.86
N ILE A 72 -1.69 0.15 4.29
CA ILE A 72 -0.51 0.05 3.40
C ILE A 72 -0.72 -1.05 2.35
N HIS A 73 -1.29 -2.19 2.74
CA HIS A 73 -1.54 -3.29 1.81
C HIS A 73 -2.55 -2.89 0.73
N GLU A 74 -3.63 -2.22 1.11
CA GLU A 74 -4.65 -1.74 0.18
C GLU A 74 -4.07 -0.71 -0.80
N ARG A 75 -3.33 0.29 -0.30
CA ARG A 75 -2.65 1.28 -1.16
C ARG A 75 -1.64 0.63 -2.10
N ALA A 76 -0.84 -0.32 -1.62
CA ALA A 76 0.11 -1.05 -2.46
C ALA A 76 -0.61 -1.83 -3.58
N MET A 77 -1.74 -2.48 -3.27
CA MET A 77 -2.55 -3.20 -4.25
C MET A 77 -3.17 -2.27 -5.29
N GLU A 78 -3.67 -1.10 -4.88
CA GLU A 78 -4.17 -0.07 -5.79
C GLU A 78 -3.06 0.45 -6.72
N MET A 79 -1.88 0.75 -6.16
CA MET A 79 -0.73 1.16 -6.96
C MET A 79 -0.30 0.09 -7.96
N LEU A 80 -0.30 -1.19 -7.57
CA LEU A 80 0.01 -2.29 -8.50
C LEU A 80 -1.03 -2.40 -9.60
N LYS A 81 -2.32 -2.23 -9.29
CA LYS A 81 -3.40 -2.22 -10.28
C LYS A 81 -3.22 -1.06 -11.26
N GLN A 82 -2.94 0.14 -10.76
CA GLN A 82 -2.65 1.32 -11.59
C GLN A 82 -1.41 1.12 -12.47
N ARG A 83 -0.31 0.57 -11.91
CA ARG A 83 0.91 0.25 -12.68
C ARG A 83 0.63 -0.73 -13.82
N ARG A 84 -0.20 -1.76 -13.60
CA ARG A 84 -0.59 -2.69 -14.68
C ARG A 84 -1.40 -1.99 -15.77
N ILE A 85 -2.33 -1.12 -15.40
CA ILE A 85 -3.12 -0.34 -16.38
C ILE A 85 -2.19 0.59 -17.17
N LYS A 86 -1.33 1.36 -16.50
CA LYS A 86 -0.30 2.21 -17.13
C LYS A 86 0.59 1.40 -18.09
N ALA A 87 1.04 0.22 -17.70
CA ALA A 87 1.87 -0.64 -18.53
C ALA A 87 1.14 -1.13 -19.79
N LYS A 88 -0.14 -1.52 -19.68
CA LYS A 88 -0.98 -1.87 -20.84
C LYS A 88 -1.11 -0.69 -21.79
N VAL A 89 -1.46 0.49 -21.27
CA VAL A 89 -1.59 1.73 -22.07
C VAL A 89 -0.27 2.08 -22.76
N ARG A 90 0.85 2.07 -22.04
CA ARG A 90 2.18 2.35 -22.62
C ARG A 90 2.57 1.36 -23.72
N LYS A 91 2.20 0.07 -23.57
CA LYS A 91 2.43 -0.93 -24.62
C LYS A 91 1.64 -0.65 -25.90
N VAL A 92 0.41 -0.14 -25.79
CA VAL A 92 -0.40 0.29 -26.94
C VAL A 92 0.20 1.56 -27.56
N MET A 93 0.63 2.50 -26.72
CA MET A 93 1.25 3.75 -27.15
C MET A 93 2.52 3.51 -27.97
N ASN A 94 3.41 2.63 -27.52
CA ASN A 94 4.64 2.29 -28.25
C ASN A 94 4.41 1.57 -29.59
N LYS A 95 3.20 1.06 -29.84
CA LYS A 95 2.85 0.36 -31.08
C LYS A 95 2.07 1.23 -32.07
N THR A 96 1.62 2.41 -31.65
CA THR A 96 0.70 3.22 -32.45
C THR A 96 1.23 4.62 -32.67
N ASP A 97 1.11 5.11 -33.90
CA ASP A 97 1.44 6.50 -34.24
C ASP A 97 0.32 7.49 -33.86
N LYS A 98 -0.78 7.00 -33.27
CA LYS A 98 -1.90 7.84 -32.84
C LYS A 98 -1.55 8.55 -31.53
N VAL A 99 -1.09 9.79 -31.62
CA VAL A 99 -0.71 10.63 -30.45
C VAL A 99 -1.93 11.18 -29.69
N THR A 100 -3.13 11.18 -30.28
CA THR A 100 -4.30 11.79 -29.62
C THR A 100 -4.88 10.90 -28.52
N VAL A 101 -5.27 11.52 -27.40
CA VAL A 101 -5.89 10.85 -26.23
C VAL A 101 -7.06 9.94 -26.65
N ARG A 102 -7.94 10.44 -27.51
CA ARG A 102 -9.13 9.70 -27.98
C ARG A 102 -8.79 8.56 -28.93
N GLY A 103 -7.77 8.75 -29.77
CA GLY A 103 -7.24 7.70 -30.65
C GLY A 103 -6.61 6.56 -29.85
N LEU A 104 -5.82 6.90 -28.82
CA LEU A 104 -5.20 5.95 -27.92
C LEU A 104 -6.25 5.21 -27.08
N LEU A 105 -7.23 5.93 -26.53
CA LEU A 105 -8.32 5.35 -25.73
C LEU A 105 -9.08 4.28 -26.51
N ASN A 106 -9.50 4.60 -27.73
CA ASN A 106 -10.24 3.66 -28.58
C ASN A 106 -9.40 2.41 -28.88
N GLN A 107 -8.11 2.59 -29.15
CA GLN A 107 -7.22 1.47 -29.47
C GLN A 107 -6.90 0.59 -28.25
N VAL A 108 -6.78 1.18 -27.06
CA VAL A 108 -6.65 0.43 -25.82
C VAL A 108 -7.94 -0.36 -25.53
N LEU A 109 -9.12 0.23 -25.80
CA LEU A 109 -10.41 -0.46 -25.64
C LEU A 109 -10.62 -1.58 -26.67
N GLU A 110 -10.03 -1.47 -27.86
CA GLU A 110 -10.01 -2.53 -28.87
C GLU A 110 -9.07 -3.68 -28.49
N GLU A 111 -7.84 -3.41 -28.02
CA GLU A 111 -6.89 -4.46 -27.58
C GLU A 111 -7.29 -5.07 -26.21
N HIS A 112 -7.98 -4.32 -25.36
CA HIS A 112 -8.35 -4.70 -23.99
C HIS A 112 -9.81 -4.33 -23.66
N PRO A 113 -10.81 -5.05 -24.22
CA PRO A 113 -12.22 -4.76 -24.01
C PRO A 113 -12.65 -4.91 -22.54
N GLU A 114 -11.91 -5.67 -21.72
CA GLU A 114 -12.13 -5.81 -20.28
C GLU A 114 -12.00 -4.48 -19.51
N LEU A 115 -11.35 -3.47 -20.10
CA LEU A 115 -11.14 -2.15 -19.51
C LEU A 115 -12.27 -1.16 -19.79
N LYS A 116 -13.28 -1.55 -20.57
CA LYS A 116 -14.39 -0.68 -20.99
C LYS A 116 -15.21 -0.13 -19.81
N SER A 117 -15.34 -0.90 -18.73
CA SER A 117 -15.98 -0.44 -17.48
C SER A 117 -15.22 0.68 -16.76
N HIS A 118 -13.96 0.93 -17.15
CA HIS A 118 -13.06 1.92 -16.54
C HIS A 118 -12.65 3.05 -17.49
N GLU A 119 -13.43 3.29 -18.56
CA GLU A 119 -13.13 4.27 -19.61
C GLU A 119 -12.71 5.66 -19.09
N LYS A 120 -13.44 6.20 -18.10
CA LYS A 120 -13.13 7.50 -17.49
C LYS A 120 -11.78 7.51 -16.76
N SER A 121 -11.42 6.41 -16.11
CA SER A 121 -10.11 6.27 -15.44
C SER A 121 -8.99 6.11 -16.47
N LEU A 122 -9.23 5.40 -17.58
CA LEU A 122 -8.27 5.29 -18.67
C LEU A 122 -7.95 6.64 -19.31
N TYR A 123 -8.96 7.48 -19.53
CA TYR A 123 -8.75 8.81 -20.09
C TYR A 123 -7.74 9.62 -19.25
N HIS A 124 -7.91 9.63 -17.92
CA HIS A 124 -6.97 10.30 -17.01
C HIS A 124 -5.56 9.69 -17.06
N VAL A 125 -5.46 8.37 -17.10
CA VAL A 125 -4.16 7.67 -17.19
C VAL A 125 -3.44 8.00 -18.49
N ILE A 126 -4.16 8.04 -19.62
CA ILE A 126 -3.61 8.38 -20.93
C ILE A 126 -3.12 9.84 -20.96
N CYS A 127 -3.93 10.78 -20.48
CA CYS A 127 -3.52 12.19 -20.38
C CYS A 127 -2.25 12.35 -19.53
N GLN A 128 -2.18 11.66 -18.39
CA GLN A 128 -1.01 11.72 -17.51
C GLN A 128 0.25 11.15 -18.20
N LEU A 129 0.14 10.04 -18.93
CA LEU A 129 1.27 9.45 -19.64
C LEU A 129 1.77 10.33 -20.78
N LEU A 130 0.86 10.95 -21.54
CA LEU A 130 1.23 11.89 -22.61
C LEU A 130 1.94 13.13 -22.05
N SER A 131 1.51 13.64 -20.89
CA SER A 131 2.19 14.76 -20.24
C SER A 131 3.54 14.40 -19.59
N GLU A 132 3.82 13.11 -19.35
CA GLU A 132 5.10 12.63 -18.81
C GLU A 132 6.15 12.40 -19.92
N GLU A 133 5.75 12.36 -21.20
CA GLU A 133 6.63 12.11 -22.37
C GLU A 133 6.95 13.38 -23.20
N GLU A 134 6.34 14.53 -22.87
CA GLU A 134 6.78 15.87 -23.33
C GLU A 134 7.94 16.42 -22.47
#